data_AF-A0A1S3X0Y1-F1
#
_entry.id   AF-A0A1S3X0Y1-F1
#
_cell.length_a   1.000
_cell.length_b   1.000
_cell.length_c   1.000
_cell.angle_alpha   90.00
_cell.angle_beta   90.00
_cell.angle_gamma   90.00
#
_symmetry.space_group_name_H-M   'P 1'
#
loop_
_entity.id
_entity.type
_entity.pdbx_description
1 polymer ?
#
loop_
_entity_poly.entity_id
_entity_poly.type
_entity_poly.pdbx_seq_one_letter_code
_entity_poly.pdbx_strand_id
1 'polypeptide(L)'
;MDLESVINYDEVKNAVMEKLMRLRDNPLTEECPLIYHLDVAAMYPNIILTNRLQPPSIVSDEICTACDFNRPGKKCLRKLEWVWRGETYMAKRSDYYHIKRQLESELVEVGDGQRSQSFLDLPKADQQAKLKDRLKKYCQKAYKRVLEKPVTELREAGICMRENPFYVDTVRSFRDRRYEYKGLNKAWKGKLSEAKASGNSIKIQEAQDMVVLYDSLQLAHKCILNSFYGYVMRKGARWYSMEMAGVVTYTGAKIIQNARLLVEKIGKPLELDTDGIWCALPGSFPENYTFKTKDPKKKLAISYPCVMLNVDVARNNTNDQYQTLKDPINKTYTTHSECSIEFEVDGPYKAMILPASKEEGILIKKRYAVFNDDGTLAELKGFEIKRRGELKLIKVFQVLSSFVEYPTYPFLSSKSCFFFSYILSEIVSSVIVSIHLSPIAVKKKEQYPALMLF
;
A
#
# COMPACT_ATOMS: atom_id res chain seq x y z
N MET A 1 -19.03 -19.54 -13.49
CA MET A 1 -19.12 -21.02 -13.58
C MET A 1 -20.27 -21.41 -12.69
N ASP A 2 -21.24 -22.18 -13.19
CA ASP A 2 -22.38 -22.57 -12.39
C ASP A 2 -22.03 -23.74 -11.46
N LEU A 3 -22.58 -23.77 -10.25
CA LEU A 3 -22.26 -24.76 -9.23
C LEU A 3 -22.61 -26.18 -9.71
N GLU A 4 -23.72 -26.32 -10.45
CA GLU A 4 -24.18 -27.61 -11.01
C GLU A 4 -23.23 -28.21 -12.05
N SER A 5 -22.29 -27.40 -12.56
CA SER A 5 -21.26 -27.87 -13.49
C SER A 5 -20.06 -28.51 -12.81
N VAL A 6 -19.90 -28.34 -11.48
CA VAL A 6 -18.76 -28.84 -10.70
C VAL A 6 -19.05 -30.26 -10.20
N ILE A 7 -18.14 -31.20 -10.49
CA ILE A 7 -18.35 -32.64 -10.20
C ILE A 7 -17.77 -33.09 -8.85
N ASN A 8 -16.80 -32.35 -8.29
CA ASN A 8 -16.07 -32.72 -7.07
C ASN A 8 -16.23 -31.68 -5.96
N TYR A 9 -17.37 -30.98 -5.92
CA TYR A 9 -17.60 -29.92 -4.95
C TYR A 9 -17.54 -30.43 -3.51
N ASP A 10 -18.28 -31.49 -3.20
CA ASP A 10 -18.34 -32.07 -1.86
C ASP A 10 -17.00 -32.68 -1.43
N GLU A 11 -16.24 -33.27 -2.36
CA GLU A 11 -14.88 -33.77 -2.10
C GLU A 11 -13.97 -32.63 -1.62
N VAL A 12 -13.90 -31.53 -2.37
CA VAL A 12 -13.07 -30.36 -2.02
C VAL A 12 -13.56 -29.72 -0.71
N LYS A 13 -14.89 -29.58 -0.55
CA LYS A 13 -15.49 -29.03 0.67
C LYS A 13 -15.13 -29.85 1.90
N ASN A 14 -15.24 -31.19 1.82
CA ASN A 14 -14.92 -32.09 2.92
C ASN A 14 -13.42 -32.05 3.24
N ALA A 15 -12.55 -32.01 2.23
CA ALA A 15 -11.10 -31.91 2.43
C ALA A 15 -10.68 -30.59 3.11
N VAL A 16 -11.33 -29.47 2.78
CA VAL A 16 -11.14 -28.19 3.48
C VAL A 16 -11.66 -28.30 4.92
N MET A 17 -12.87 -28.83 5.09
CA MET A 17 -13.53 -28.94 6.39
C MET A 17 -12.73 -29.79 7.37
N GLU A 18 -12.19 -30.92 6.93
CA GLU A 18 -11.37 -31.82 7.75
C GLU A 18 -10.13 -31.12 8.31
N LYS A 19 -9.38 -30.41 7.45
CA LYS A 19 -8.21 -29.62 7.86
C LYS A 19 -8.58 -28.53 8.87
N LEU A 20 -9.68 -27.81 8.63
CA LEU A 20 -10.15 -26.76 9.54
C LEU A 20 -10.64 -27.32 10.88
N MET A 21 -11.34 -28.45 10.88
CA MET A 21 -11.78 -29.13 12.09
C MET A 21 -10.58 -29.58 12.91
N ARG A 22 -9.54 -30.14 12.27
CA ARG A 22 -8.30 -30.53 12.96
C ARG A 22 -7.64 -29.35 13.67
N LEU A 23 -7.55 -28.19 13.00
CA LEU A 23 -7.00 -26.96 13.58
C LEU A 23 -7.88 -26.36 14.68
N ARG A 24 -9.20 -26.47 14.55
CA ARG A 24 -10.15 -26.06 15.60
C ARG A 24 -10.00 -26.92 16.85
N ASP A 25 -9.89 -28.23 16.67
CA ASP A 25 -9.85 -29.22 17.75
C ASP A 25 -8.46 -29.27 18.41
N ASN A 26 -7.40 -28.87 17.68
CA ASN A 26 -6.04 -28.73 18.18
C ASN A 26 -5.49 -27.33 17.83
N PRO A 27 -5.92 -26.27 18.55
CA PRO A 27 -5.56 -24.89 18.20
C PRO A 27 -4.12 -24.50 18.56
N LEU A 28 -3.45 -25.29 19.38
CA LEU A 28 -2.05 -25.10 19.76
C LEU A 28 -1.19 -26.13 19.00
N THR A 29 -0.59 -25.69 17.90
CA THR A 29 0.25 -26.53 17.04
C THR A 29 1.64 -25.94 16.88
N GLU A 30 2.65 -26.80 16.86
CA GLU A 30 4.00 -26.46 16.45
C GLU A 30 4.29 -27.15 15.11
N GLU A 31 4.29 -26.37 14.03
CA GLU A 31 4.56 -26.86 12.68
C GLU A 31 5.24 -25.78 11.83
N CYS A 32 5.82 -26.19 10.70
CA CYS A 32 6.45 -25.25 9.77
C CYS A 32 5.39 -24.33 9.16
N PRO A 33 5.55 -23.00 9.19
CA PRO A 33 4.53 -22.08 8.71
C PRO A 33 4.51 -21.96 7.18
N LEU A 34 3.34 -21.64 6.64
CA LEU A 34 3.15 -21.20 5.26
C LEU A 34 3.21 -19.68 5.23
N ILE A 35 4.21 -19.12 4.56
CA ILE A 35 4.37 -17.66 4.43
C ILE A 35 3.64 -17.20 3.18
N TYR A 36 2.59 -16.41 3.36
CA TYR A 36 1.77 -15.86 2.29
C TYR A 36 1.78 -14.33 2.29
N HIS A 37 1.62 -13.76 1.09
CA HIS A 37 1.25 -12.37 0.89
C HIS A 37 -0.17 -12.32 0.33
N LEU A 38 -1.09 -11.71 1.07
CA LEU A 38 -2.48 -11.53 0.70
C LEU A 38 -2.69 -10.05 0.38
N ASP A 39 -2.80 -9.70 -0.90
CA ASP A 39 -2.80 -8.32 -1.41
C ASP A 39 -4.07 -8.01 -2.20
N VAL A 40 -4.65 -6.84 -2.02
CA VAL A 40 -5.84 -6.44 -2.79
C VAL A 40 -5.43 -5.93 -4.18
N ALA A 41 -5.83 -6.66 -5.21
CA ALA A 41 -5.51 -6.31 -6.59
C ALA A 41 -6.06 -4.92 -6.96
N ALA A 42 -5.16 -3.98 -7.27
CA ALA A 42 -5.52 -2.61 -7.65
C ALA A 42 -6.54 -1.98 -6.67
N MET A 43 -6.23 -2.06 -5.38
CA MET A 43 -7.13 -1.72 -4.27
C MET A 43 -7.92 -0.43 -4.47
N TYR A 44 -7.25 0.73 -4.56
CA TYR A 44 -7.94 2.02 -4.65
C TYR A 44 -8.80 2.16 -5.92
N PRO A 45 -8.33 1.81 -7.13
CA PRO A 45 -9.19 1.72 -8.31
C PRO A 45 -10.43 0.86 -8.09
N ASN A 46 -10.31 -0.33 -7.50
CA ASN A 46 -11.45 -1.21 -7.29
C ASN A 46 -12.41 -0.69 -6.20
N ILE A 47 -11.93 0.02 -5.19
CA ILE A 47 -12.77 0.75 -4.23
C ILE A 47 -13.53 1.88 -4.93
N ILE A 48 -12.85 2.64 -5.79
CA ILE A 48 -13.44 3.70 -6.62
C ILE A 48 -14.57 3.12 -7.49
N LEU A 49 -14.30 2.02 -8.18
CA LEU A 49 -15.25 1.38 -9.08
C LEU A 49 -16.43 0.81 -8.32
N THR A 50 -16.21 0.08 -7.23
CA THR A 50 -17.25 -0.53 -6.38
C THR A 50 -18.21 0.51 -5.80
N ASN A 51 -17.66 1.61 -5.28
CA ASN A 51 -18.46 2.66 -4.63
C ASN A 51 -18.83 3.82 -5.56
N ARG A 52 -18.59 3.68 -6.87
CA ARG A 52 -18.88 4.68 -7.91
C ARG A 52 -18.34 6.08 -7.56
N LEU A 53 -17.11 6.12 -7.03
CA LEU A 53 -16.51 7.33 -6.49
C LEU A 53 -15.92 8.18 -7.60
N GLN A 54 -16.37 9.42 -7.67
CA GLN A 54 -15.83 10.44 -8.56
C GLN A 54 -16.13 11.81 -7.99
N PRO A 55 -15.32 12.85 -8.28
CA PRO A 55 -15.49 14.15 -7.61
C PRO A 55 -16.89 14.77 -7.80
N PRO A 56 -17.51 14.74 -9.00
CA PRO A 56 -18.87 15.27 -9.18
C PRO A 56 -19.96 14.46 -8.47
N SER A 57 -19.70 13.19 -8.13
CA SER A 57 -20.67 12.38 -7.39
C SER A 57 -20.72 12.72 -5.91
N ILE A 58 -19.73 13.43 -5.36
CA ILE A 58 -19.77 13.89 -3.98
C ILE A 58 -20.69 15.11 -3.91
N VAL A 59 -21.88 14.93 -3.33
CA VAL A 59 -22.92 15.95 -3.28
C VAL A 59 -23.21 16.37 -1.86
N SER A 60 -23.46 17.67 -1.67
CA SER A 60 -24.00 18.20 -0.41
C SER A 60 -25.48 17.90 -0.29
N ASP A 61 -26.02 18.04 0.93
CA ASP A 61 -27.46 17.91 1.17
C ASP A 61 -28.27 18.93 0.37
N GLU A 62 -27.75 20.14 0.19
CA GLU A 62 -28.39 21.19 -0.62
C GLU A 62 -28.53 20.75 -2.10
N ILE A 63 -27.44 20.26 -2.71
CA ILE A 63 -27.44 19.77 -4.09
C ILE A 63 -28.37 18.56 -4.24
N CYS A 64 -28.30 17.63 -3.28
CA CYS A 64 -29.13 16.44 -3.31
C CYS A 64 -30.62 16.78 -3.12
N THR A 65 -30.94 17.82 -2.36
CA THR A 65 -32.31 18.26 -2.11
C THR A 65 -32.94 18.90 -3.35
N ALA A 66 -32.16 19.69 -4.10
CA ALA A 66 -32.59 20.33 -5.34
C ALA A 66 -32.73 19.37 -6.54
N CYS A 67 -32.31 18.11 -6.40
CA CYS A 67 -32.33 17.13 -7.49
C CYS A 67 -33.75 16.61 -7.80
N ASP A 68 -34.12 16.52 -9.08
CA ASP A 68 -35.42 15.95 -9.54
C ASP A 68 -35.68 14.51 -9.05
N PHE A 69 -34.60 13.80 -8.74
CA PHE A 69 -34.64 12.42 -8.23
C PHE A 69 -34.76 12.34 -6.71
N ASN A 70 -34.79 13.47 -6.00
CA ASN A 70 -35.03 13.55 -4.57
C ASN A 70 -36.50 13.29 -4.23
N ARG A 71 -36.93 12.03 -4.38
CA ARG A 71 -38.29 11.58 -4.08
C ARG A 71 -38.30 10.71 -2.82
N PRO A 72 -39.45 10.58 -2.13
CA PRO A 72 -39.58 9.63 -1.03
C PRO A 72 -39.11 8.23 -1.42
N GLY A 73 -38.29 7.60 -0.58
CA GLY A 73 -37.72 6.27 -0.85
C GLY A 73 -36.55 6.25 -1.84
N LYS A 74 -35.91 7.40 -2.15
CA LYS A 74 -34.68 7.42 -2.96
C LYS A 74 -33.61 6.50 -2.36
N LYS A 75 -32.98 5.68 -3.22
CA LYS A 75 -31.88 4.77 -2.86
C LYS A 75 -30.58 5.10 -3.58
N CYS A 76 -30.47 6.31 -4.14
CA CYS A 76 -29.33 6.72 -4.98
C CYS A 76 -28.28 7.55 -4.23
N LEU A 77 -28.49 7.88 -2.96
CA LEU A 77 -27.50 8.60 -2.14
C LEU A 77 -26.84 7.60 -1.19
N ARG A 78 -25.63 7.15 -1.55
CA ARG A 78 -24.82 6.30 -0.68
C ARG A 78 -24.05 7.18 0.29
N LYS A 79 -24.10 6.88 1.58
CA LYS A 79 -23.31 7.57 2.59
C LYS A 79 -22.09 6.74 2.94
N LEU A 80 -20.90 7.35 2.88
CA LEU A 80 -19.66 6.69 3.28
C LEU A 80 -18.85 7.58 4.21
N GLU A 81 -18.26 6.95 5.21
CA GLU A 81 -17.41 7.62 6.18
C GLU A 81 -16.00 7.86 5.62
N TRP A 82 -15.34 8.89 6.13
CA TRP A 82 -13.93 9.16 5.92
C TRP A 82 -13.35 9.92 7.12
N VAL A 83 -12.04 9.85 7.32
CA VAL A 83 -11.37 10.57 8.41
C VAL A 83 -10.66 11.78 7.86
N TRP A 84 -11.08 12.97 8.29
CA TRP A 84 -10.36 14.21 8.06
C TRP A 84 -9.26 14.36 9.10
N ARG A 85 -8.09 14.84 8.68
CA ARG A 85 -6.98 15.18 9.57
C ARG A 85 -6.50 16.59 9.27
N GLY A 86 -6.53 17.44 10.30
CA GLY A 86 -6.06 18.82 10.22
C GLY A 86 -4.96 19.12 11.22
N GLU A 87 -4.08 20.04 10.84
CA GLU A 87 -3.06 20.62 11.72
C GLU A 87 -3.21 22.14 11.68
N THR A 88 -3.43 22.73 12.84
CA THR A 88 -3.68 24.15 13.06
C THR A 88 -2.50 24.79 13.79
N TYR A 89 -2.32 26.10 13.64
CA TYR A 89 -1.34 26.83 14.45
C TYR A 89 -1.83 26.91 15.90
N MET A 90 -0.89 26.96 16.86
CA MET A 90 -1.20 27.19 18.28
C MET A 90 -1.85 28.56 18.55
N ALA A 91 -1.63 29.51 17.64
CA ALA A 91 -2.18 30.86 17.74
C ALA A 91 -3.71 30.85 17.67
N LYS A 92 -4.33 31.59 18.59
CA LYS A 92 -5.78 31.79 18.60
C LYS A 92 -6.21 32.75 17.49
N ARG A 93 -7.51 32.79 17.22
CA ARG A 93 -8.11 33.74 16.25
C ARG A 93 -7.75 35.19 16.56
N SER A 94 -7.67 35.58 17.83
CA SER A 94 -7.23 36.91 18.29
C SER A 94 -5.79 37.22 17.87
N ASP A 95 -4.88 36.27 18.09
CA ASP A 95 -3.46 36.40 17.81
C ASP A 95 -3.23 36.53 16.30
N TYR A 96 -3.93 35.72 15.52
CA TYR A 96 -3.93 35.80 14.06
C TYR A 96 -4.32 37.20 13.58
N TYR A 97 -5.42 37.77 14.07
CA TYR A 97 -5.85 39.10 13.64
C TYR A 97 -4.94 40.22 14.15
N HIS A 98 -4.31 40.06 15.32
CA HIS A 98 -3.31 41.00 15.80
C HIS A 98 -2.08 41.02 14.89
N ILE A 99 -1.53 39.84 14.59
CA ILE A 99 -0.37 39.68 13.70
C ILE A 99 -0.68 40.17 12.28
N LYS A 100 -1.88 39.86 11.79
CA LYS A 100 -2.33 40.32 10.47
C LYS A 100 -2.35 41.85 10.41
N ARG A 101 -2.96 42.53 11.39
CA ARG A 101 -3.00 44.00 11.46
C ARG A 101 -1.60 44.61 11.57
N GLN A 102 -0.72 43.99 12.34
CA GLN A 102 0.68 44.43 12.43
C GLN A 102 1.35 44.38 11.05
N LEU A 103 1.24 43.25 10.34
CA LEU A 103 1.81 43.10 8.99
C LEU A 103 1.20 44.06 7.98
N GLU A 104 -0.10 44.32 8.04
CA GLU A 104 -0.78 45.27 7.15
C GLU A 104 -0.26 46.71 7.29
N SER A 105 0.31 47.05 8.46
CA SER A 105 0.95 48.35 8.71
C SER A 105 2.45 48.40 8.35
N GLU A 106 3.06 47.27 8.01
CA GLU A 106 4.50 47.18 7.72
C GLU A 106 4.82 47.53 6.25
N LEU A 107 5.90 48.28 6.06
CA LEU A 107 6.55 48.42 4.77
C LEU A 107 7.51 47.25 4.57
N VAL A 108 7.45 46.64 3.40
CA VAL A 108 8.23 45.48 3.02
C VAL A 108 9.24 45.86 1.95
N GLU A 109 10.51 45.62 2.22
CA GLU A 109 11.57 45.73 1.22
C GLU A 109 11.45 44.60 0.20
N VAL A 110 11.48 44.95 -1.09
CA VAL A 110 11.44 43.99 -2.20
C VAL A 110 12.59 44.23 -3.18
N GLY A 111 13.33 43.16 -3.46
CA GLY A 111 14.62 43.19 -4.17
C GLY A 111 15.80 43.47 -3.24
N ASP A 112 17.02 43.55 -3.80
CA ASP A 112 18.25 43.91 -3.08
C ASP A 112 18.24 45.39 -2.63
N GLY A 113 17.31 45.74 -1.73
CA GLY A 113 17.36 46.95 -0.90
C GLY A 113 16.87 48.27 -1.52
N GLN A 114 16.28 48.29 -2.71
CA GLN A 114 15.98 49.58 -3.40
C GLN A 114 14.52 50.03 -3.43
N ARG A 115 13.52 49.20 -3.04
CA ARG A 115 12.11 49.62 -3.01
C ARG A 115 11.37 49.08 -1.79
N SER A 116 10.81 49.98 -0.97
CA SER A 116 9.84 49.65 0.07
C SER A 116 8.43 49.74 -0.52
N GLN A 117 7.65 48.67 -0.38
CA GLN A 117 6.24 48.64 -0.76
C GLN A 117 5.37 48.23 0.42
N SER A 118 4.12 48.65 0.45
CA SER A 118 3.19 48.22 1.51
C SER A 118 3.01 46.71 1.45
N PHE A 119 2.85 46.06 2.62
CA PHE A 119 2.43 44.66 2.66
C PHE A 119 1.17 44.40 1.82
N LEU A 120 0.24 45.37 1.78
CA LEU A 120 -1.00 45.26 1.04
C LEU A 120 -0.81 45.26 -0.48
N ASP A 121 0.30 45.85 -0.96
CA ASP A 121 0.63 45.94 -2.39
C ASP A 121 1.34 44.68 -2.91
N LEU A 122 1.82 43.82 -2.00
CA LEU A 122 2.46 42.56 -2.36
C LEU A 122 1.49 41.61 -3.08
N PRO A 123 1.99 40.72 -3.96
CA PRO A 123 1.20 39.60 -4.46
C PRO A 123 0.59 38.77 -3.32
N LYS A 124 -0.64 38.28 -3.51
CA LYS A 124 -1.36 37.51 -2.47
C LYS A 124 -0.59 36.28 -1.96
N ALA A 125 0.20 35.64 -2.83
CA ALA A 125 1.06 34.53 -2.44
C ALA A 125 2.14 34.96 -1.44
N ASP A 126 2.76 36.12 -1.66
CA ASP A 126 3.81 36.68 -0.80
C ASP A 126 3.24 37.21 0.51
N GLN A 127 2.06 37.85 0.47
CA GLN A 127 1.30 38.22 1.67
C GLN A 127 1.05 36.99 2.54
N GLN A 128 0.58 35.89 1.94
CA GLN A 128 0.29 34.66 2.65
C GLN A 128 1.55 33.99 3.21
N ALA A 129 2.66 34.01 2.45
CA ALA A 129 3.95 33.46 2.90
C ALA A 129 4.49 34.21 4.11
N LYS A 130 4.51 35.55 4.06
CA LYS A 130 4.96 36.41 5.18
C LYS A 130 4.07 36.27 6.40
N LEU A 131 2.75 36.21 6.21
CA LEU A 131 1.80 35.97 7.30
C LEU A 131 2.05 34.62 7.98
N LYS A 132 2.25 33.55 7.20
CA LYS A 132 2.58 32.21 7.72
C LYS A 132 3.91 32.20 8.48
N ASP A 133 4.93 32.87 7.97
CA ASP A 133 6.24 32.97 8.63
C ASP A 133 6.14 33.73 9.96
N ARG A 134 5.46 34.88 9.98
CA ARG A 134 5.26 35.67 11.20
C ARG A 134 4.45 34.90 12.24
N LEU A 135 3.37 34.23 11.80
CA LEU A 135 2.55 33.39 12.67
C LEU A 135 3.35 32.23 13.25
N LYS A 136 4.20 31.58 12.44
CA LYS A 136 5.12 30.51 12.89
C LYS A 136 6.08 31.01 13.97
N LYS A 137 6.74 32.15 13.74
CA LYS A 137 7.67 32.76 14.71
C LYS A 137 6.98 33.17 15.99
N TYR A 138 5.78 33.76 15.89
CA TYR A 138 4.96 34.10 17.05
C TYR A 138 4.62 32.84 17.86
N CYS A 139 4.16 31.77 17.20
CA CYS A 139 3.83 30.52 17.88
C CYS A 139 5.03 29.91 18.60
N GLN A 140 6.23 29.93 17.98
CA GLN A 140 7.46 29.49 18.62
C GLN A 140 7.80 30.29 19.88
N LYS A 141 7.58 31.61 19.86
CA LYS A 141 7.90 32.48 21.00
C LYS A 141 6.84 32.40 22.11
N ALA A 142 5.56 32.55 21.76
CA ALA A 142 4.47 32.63 22.73
C ALA A 142 4.06 31.25 23.27
N TYR A 143 4.06 30.22 22.43
CA TYR A 143 3.53 28.90 22.77
C TYR A 143 4.62 27.80 22.82
N LYS A 144 5.89 28.12 22.55
CA LYS A 144 7.03 27.18 22.47
C LYS A 144 6.86 26.06 21.43
N ARG A 145 5.80 26.12 20.62
CA ARG A 145 5.41 25.13 19.61
C ARG A 145 4.65 25.82 18.48
N VAL A 146 4.83 25.36 17.25
CA VAL A 146 4.22 26.00 16.06
C VAL A 146 2.77 25.57 15.85
N LEU A 147 2.56 24.25 15.76
CA LEU A 147 1.28 23.63 15.41
C LEU A 147 0.71 22.90 16.61
N GLU A 148 -0.61 22.84 16.71
CA GLU A 148 -1.30 21.96 17.65
C GLU A 148 -1.03 20.48 17.34
N LYS A 149 -1.48 19.59 18.24
CA LYS A 149 -1.52 18.17 17.88
C LYS A 149 -2.52 17.98 16.73
N PRO A 150 -2.24 17.10 15.76
CA PRO A 150 -3.17 16.87 14.67
C PRO A 150 -4.53 16.43 15.20
N VAL A 151 -5.60 17.04 14.71
CA VAL A 151 -6.97 16.67 15.03
C VAL A 151 -7.47 15.73 13.96
N THR A 152 -8.15 14.66 14.37
CA THR A 152 -8.80 13.70 13.48
C THR A 152 -10.30 13.70 13.73
N GLU A 153 -11.09 13.84 12.67
CA GLU A 153 -12.55 13.87 12.73
C GLU A 153 -13.12 12.83 11.76
N LEU A 154 -14.04 11.99 12.24
CA LEU A 154 -14.83 11.14 11.38
C LEU A 154 -15.91 12.00 10.71
N ARG A 155 -15.93 12.00 9.38
CA ARG A 155 -16.87 12.74 8.56
C ARG A 155 -17.61 11.78 7.63
N GLU A 156 -18.75 12.22 7.12
CA GLU A 156 -19.55 11.46 6.15
C GLU A 156 -19.57 12.22 4.82
N ALA A 157 -19.52 11.48 3.71
CA ALA A 157 -19.72 12.01 2.37
C ALA A 157 -20.96 11.35 1.74
N GLY A 158 -21.77 12.15 1.04
CA GLY A 158 -22.89 11.69 0.23
C GLY A 158 -22.45 11.46 -1.22
N ILE A 159 -22.58 10.23 -1.70
CA ILE A 159 -22.19 9.83 -3.06
C ILE A 159 -23.43 9.54 -3.89
N CYS A 160 -23.66 10.36 -4.90
CA CYS A 160 -24.73 10.18 -5.87
C CYS A 160 -24.43 9.02 -6.83
N MET A 161 -25.24 7.97 -6.75
CA MET A 161 -25.18 6.78 -7.60
C MET A 161 -25.73 7.01 -9.02
N ARG A 162 -26.33 8.18 -9.31
CA ARG A 162 -26.96 8.51 -10.61
C ARG A 162 -26.17 9.52 -11.47
N GLU A 163 -25.16 10.16 -10.89
CA GLU A 163 -24.33 11.16 -11.59
C GLU A 163 -23.69 10.56 -12.86
N ASN A 164 -23.38 11.36 -13.89
CA ASN A 164 -22.70 10.89 -15.09
C ASN A 164 -21.36 10.19 -14.75
N PRO A 165 -21.19 8.88 -15.05
CA PRO A 165 -20.05 8.08 -14.58
C PRO A 165 -18.75 8.27 -15.37
N PHE A 166 -18.56 9.33 -16.17
CA PHE A 166 -17.40 9.46 -17.07
C PHE A 166 -16.04 9.23 -16.40
N TYR A 167 -15.86 9.65 -15.14
CA TYR A 167 -14.62 9.46 -14.41
C TYR A 167 -14.45 7.99 -14.00
N VAL A 168 -15.48 7.39 -13.41
CA VAL A 168 -15.51 5.97 -13.02
C VAL A 168 -15.30 5.06 -14.24
N ASP A 169 -15.95 5.37 -15.36
CA ASP A 169 -15.80 4.62 -16.62
C ASP A 169 -14.39 4.73 -17.19
N THR A 170 -13.75 5.90 -17.05
CA THR A 170 -12.33 6.08 -17.42
C THR A 170 -11.42 5.21 -16.56
N VAL A 171 -11.64 5.18 -15.23
CA VAL A 171 -10.90 4.30 -14.32
C VAL A 171 -11.10 2.82 -14.68
N ARG A 172 -12.34 2.43 -15.00
CA ARG A 172 -12.70 1.06 -15.40
C ARG A 172 -11.96 0.66 -16.67
N SER A 173 -11.99 1.51 -17.69
CA SER A 173 -11.30 1.30 -18.96
C SER A 173 -9.78 1.12 -18.78
N PHE A 174 -9.13 1.95 -17.96
CA PHE A 174 -7.69 1.81 -17.67
C PHE A 174 -7.36 0.54 -16.88
N ARG A 175 -8.22 0.15 -15.93
CA ARG A 175 -8.06 -1.10 -15.17
C ARG A 175 -8.17 -2.31 -16.09
N ASP A 176 -9.22 -2.36 -16.91
CA ASP A 176 -9.51 -3.52 -17.75
C ASP A 176 -8.42 -3.68 -18.83
N ARG A 177 -7.94 -2.57 -19.41
CA ARG A 177 -6.78 -2.57 -20.30
C ARG A 177 -5.50 -3.06 -19.62
N ARG A 178 -5.27 -2.69 -18.35
CA ARG A 178 -4.14 -3.22 -17.58
C ARG A 178 -4.26 -4.74 -17.38
N TYR A 179 -5.46 -5.24 -17.10
CA TYR A 179 -5.70 -6.67 -16.93
C TYR A 179 -5.45 -7.46 -18.21
N GLU A 180 -5.81 -6.91 -19.37
CA GLU A 180 -5.46 -7.48 -20.67
C GLU A 180 -3.93 -7.65 -20.81
N TYR A 181 -3.16 -6.58 -20.55
CA TYR A 181 -1.69 -6.66 -20.60
C TYR A 181 -1.09 -7.58 -19.54
N LYS A 182 -1.67 -7.64 -18.32
CA LYS A 182 -1.25 -8.59 -17.27
C LYS A 182 -1.50 -10.04 -17.73
N GLY A 183 -2.63 -10.31 -18.38
CA GLY A 183 -2.97 -11.61 -18.96
C GLY A 183 -2.02 -12.00 -20.09
N LEU A 184 -1.73 -11.08 -21.02
CA LEU A 184 -0.77 -11.30 -22.10
C LEU A 184 0.65 -11.54 -21.55
N ASN A 185 1.09 -10.77 -20.55
CA ASN A 185 2.37 -11.02 -19.89
C ASN A 185 2.47 -12.44 -19.32
N LYS A 186 1.42 -12.90 -18.62
CA LYS A 186 1.37 -14.27 -18.08
C LYS A 186 1.41 -15.32 -19.18
N ALA A 187 0.64 -15.14 -20.26
CA ALA A 187 0.63 -16.04 -21.40
C ALA A 187 2.02 -16.13 -22.07
N TRP A 188 2.69 -15.01 -22.29
CA TRP A 188 4.01 -14.97 -22.90
C TRP A 188 5.12 -15.51 -21.99
N LYS A 189 4.99 -15.39 -20.66
CA LYS A 189 5.88 -16.09 -19.71
C LYS A 189 5.76 -17.62 -19.86
N GLY A 190 4.54 -18.14 -20.04
CA GLY A 190 4.31 -19.56 -20.34
C GLY A 190 4.98 -19.98 -21.64
N LYS A 191 4.74 -19.23 -22.73
CA LYS A 191 5.39 -19.48 -24.04
C LYS A 191 6.91 -19.41 -23.98
N LEU A 192 7.48 -18.52 -23.16
CA LEU A 192 8.92 -18.43 -22.97
C LEU A 192 9.49 -19.70 -22.30
N SER A 193 8.80 -20.24 -21.30
CA SER A 193 9.18 -21.51 -20.67
C SER A 193 9.12 -22.67 -21.67
N GLU A 194 8.07 -22.73 -22.51
CA GLU A 194 7.94 -23.73 -23.58
C GLU A 194 9.06 -23.58 -24.63
N ALA A 195 9.35 -22.35 -25.06
CA ALA A 195 10.41 -22.05 -26.02
C ALA A 195 11.79 -22.47 -25.49
N LYS A 196 12.09 -22.17 -24.22
CA LYS A 196 13.31 -22.62 -23.54
C LYS A 196 13.44 -24.14 -23.51
N ALA A 197 12.34 -24.85 -23.21
CA ALA A 197 12.33 -26.31 -23.23
C ALA A 197 12.56 -26.89 -24.64
N SER A 198 12.09 -26.20 -25.69
CA SER A 198 12.27 -26.61 -27.08
C SER A 198 13.67 -26.34 -27.67
N GLY A 199 14.48 -25.49 -27.02
CA GLY A 199 15.82 -25.10 -27.48
C GLY A 199 15.87 -24.19 -28.73
N ASN A 200 14.73 -23.70 -29.24
CA ASN A 200 14.70 -22.85 -30.43
C ASN A 200 15.06 -21.39 -30.08
N SER A 201 16.27 -20.96 -30.45
CA SER A 201 16.81 -19.62 -30.14
C SER A 201 15.95 -18.46 -30.64
N ILE A 202 15.37 -18.58 -31.84
CA ILE A 202 14.52 -17.53 -32.43
C ILE A 202 13.25 -17.35 -31.60
N LYS A 203 12.58 -18.46 -31.25
CA LYS A 203 11.35 -18.43 -30.43
C LYS A 203 11.63 -17.96 -29.01
N ILE A 204 12.80 -18.30 -28.45
CA ILE A 204 13.21 -17.81 -27.13
C ILE A 204 13.34 -16.29 -27.15
N GLN A 205 14.02 -15.74 -28.16
CA GLN A 205 14.21 -14.30 -28.28
C GLN A 205 12.87 -13.57 -28.45
N GLU A 206 12.01 -14.04 -29.36
CA GLU A 206 10.67 -13.46 -29.56
C GLU A 206 9.85 -13.48 -28.26
N ALA A 207 9.79 -14.62 -27.57
CA ALA A 207 9.02 -14.73 -26.34
C ALA A 207 9.59 -13.84 -25.22
N GLN A 208 10.92 -13.71 -25.14
CA GLN A 208 11.60 -12.83 -24.20
C GLN A 208 11.22 -11.36 -24.44
N ASP A 209 11.26 -10.91 -25.69
CA ASP A 209 10.93 -9.53 -26.08
C ASP A 209 9.45 -9.22 -25.77
N MET A 210 8.54 -10.16 -26.05
CA MET A 210 7.11 -10.00 -25.74
C MET A 210 6.84 -9.97 -24.24
N VAL A 211 7.56 -10.75 -23.43
CA VAL A 211 7.47 -10.67 -21.97
C VAL A 211 7.86 -9.28 -21.48
N VAL A 212 8.97 -8.73 -21.97
CA VAL A 212 9.44 -7.38 -21.62
C VAL A 212 8.43 -6.31 -22.04
N LEU A 213 7.88 -6.40 -23.26
CA LEU A 213 6.89 -5.46 -23.77
C LEU A 213 5.63 -5.44 -22.90
N TYR A 214 5.01 -6.59 -22.64
CA TYR A 214 3.77 -6.62 -21.86
C TYR A 214 3.99 -6.33 -20.39
N ASP A 215 5.17 -6.65 -19.82
CA ASP A 215 5.49 -6.22 -18.46
C ASP A 215 5.58 -4.69 -18.38
N SER A 216 6.25 -4.07 -19.35
CA SER A 216 6.36 -2.61 -19.44
C SER A 216 4.97 -1.95 -19.59
N LEU A 217 4.11 -2.49 -20.46
CA LEU A 217 2.76 -1.95 -20.69
C LEU A 217 1.87 -2.07 -19.45
N GLN A 218 1.86 -3.22 -18.76
CA GLN A 218 1.05 -3.37 -17.55
C GLN A 218 1.55 -2.51 -16.38
N LEU A 219 2.88 -2.33 -16.25
CA LEU A 219 3.47 -1.45 -15.24
C LEU A 219 3.18 0.03 -15.52
N ALA A 220 3.27 0.46 -16.77
CA ALA A 220 2.90 1.82 -17.16
C ALA A 220 1.43 2.11 -16.81
N HIS A 221 0.52 1.18 -17.12
CA HIS A 221 -0.88 1.31 -16.75
C HIS A 221 -1.09 1.24 -15.24
N LYS A 222 -0.31 0.45 -14.49
CA LYS A 222 -0.34 0.44 -13.02
C LYS A 222 -0.07 1.83 -12.45
N CYS A 223 0.96 2.53 -12.95
CA CYS A 223 1.31 3.88 -12.51
C CYS A 223 0.19 4.89 -12.76
N ILE A 224 -0.40 4.87 -13.96
CA ILE A 224 -1.52 5.77 -14.32
C ILE A 224 -2.76 5.43 -13.48
N LEU A 225 -3.07 4.14 -13.36
CA LEU A 225 -4.24 3.66 -12.61
C LEU A 225 -4.17 4.09 -11.14
N ASN A 226 -3.00 3.93 -10.51
CA ASN A 226 -2.74 4.42 -9.15
C ASN A 226 -2.72 5.95 -9.05
N SER A 227 -2.56 6.67 -10.16
CA SER A 227 -2.59 8.13 -10.16
C SER A 227 -4.01 8.71 -10.14
N PHE A 228 -5.06 7.95 -10.52
CA PHE A 228 -6.44 8.48 -10.46
C PHE A 228 -6.85 8.89 -9.05
N TYR A 229 -6.61 8.04 -8.04
CA TYR A 229 -6.91 8.42 -6.65
C TYR A 229 -6.04 9.61 -6.19
N GLY A 230 -4.77 9.67 -6.59
CA GLY A 230 -3.89 10.78 -6.22
C GLY A 230 -4.26 12.09 -6.91
N TYR A 231 -4.80 12.01 -8.13
CA TYR A 231 -5.18 13.16 -8.94
C TYR A 231 -6.26 14.01 -8.27
N VAL A 232 -7.24 13.39 -7.59
CA VAL A 232 -8.34 14.15 -6.97
C VAL A 232 -7.87 15.00 -5.77
N MET A 233 -6.62 14.80 -5.31
CA MET A 233 -5.96 15.63 -4.30
C MET A 233 -4.85 16.52 -4.86
N ARG A 234 -4.60 16.48 -6.17
CA ARG A 234 -3.57 17.30 -6.81
C ARG A 234 -3.98 18.77 -6.82
N LYS A 235 -3.06 19.64 -6.42
CA LYS A 235 -3.25 21.11 -6.51
C LYS A 235 -3.50 21.51 -7.98
N GLY A 236 -4.58 22.26 -8.22
CA GLY A 236 -4.98 22.68 -9.58
C GLY A 236 -5.63 21.57 -10.41
N ALA A 237 -6.00 20.43 -9.83
CA ALA A 237 -6.83 19.44 -10.51
C ALA A 237 -8.19 20.03 -10.89
N ARG A 238 -8.69 19.69 -12.08
CA ARG A 238 -10.03 20.10 -12.52
C ARG A 238 -11.12 19.38 -11.73
N TRP A 239 -10.87 18.13 -11.35
CA TRP A 239 -11.74 17.32 -10.52
C TRP A 239 -11.06 17.04 -9.18
N TYR A 240 -11.03 18.05 -8.32
CA TYR A 240 -10.51 17.95 -6.96
C TYR A 240 -11.64 17.52 -6.00
N SER A 241 -11.38 16.57 -5.11
CA SER A 241 -12.25 16.24 -3.98
C SER A 241 -11.45 15.55 -2.88
N MET A 242 -11.42 16.20 -1.71
CA MET A 242 -10.76 15.65 -0.52
C MET A 242 -11.58 14.51 0.09
N GLU A 243 -12.90 14.66 0.08
CA GLU A 243 -13.89 13.70 0.55
C GLU A 243 -13.72 12.38 -0.20
N MET A 244 -13.65 12.42 -1.53
CA MET A 244 -13.44 11.22 -2.35
C MET A 244 -12.15 10.50 -1.96
N ALA A 245 -11.02 11.21 -1.89
CA ALA A 245 -9.75 10.59 -1.50
C ALA A 245 -9.80 10.04 -0.06
N GLY A 246 -10.47 10.76 0.85
CA GLY A 246 -10.70 10.33 2.21
C GLY A 246 -11.49 9.03 2.28
N VAL A 247 -12.61 8.95 1.55
CA VAL A 247 -13.46 7.74 1.49
C VAL A 247 -12.67 6.55 0.93
N VAL A 248 -11.92 6.74 -0.15
CA VAL A 248 -11.12 5.66 -0.76
C VAL A 248 -10.10 5.12 0.23
N THR A 249 -9.31 5.99 0.86
CA THR A 249 -8.24 5.60 1.79
C THR A 249 -8.79 5.00 3.08
N TYR A 250 -9.88 5.56 3.61
CA TYR A 250 -10.51 5.05 4.84
C TYR A 250 -11.19 3.69 4.60
N THR A 251 -11.88 3.51 3.48
CA THR A 251 -12.46 2.22 3.10
C THR A 251 -11.36 1.17 2.92
N GLY A 252 -10.25 1.54 2.27
CA GLY A 252 -9.10 0.64 2.12
C GLY A 252 -8.51 0.22 3.46
N ALA A 253 -8.30 1.18 4.37
CA ALA A 253 -7.82 0.90 5.72
C ALA A 253 -8.76 -0.07 6.48
N LYS A 254 -10.09 0.11 6.38
CA LYS A 254 -11.06 -0.80 7.00
C LYS A 254 -10.98 -2.22 6.42
N ILE A 255 -10.86 -2.36 5.10
CA ILE A 255 -10.74 -3.68 4.44
C ILE A 255 -9.52 -4.43 4.97
N ILE A 256 -8.35 -3.78 5.01
CA ILE A 256 -7.11 -4.43 5.47
C ILE A 256 -7.12 -4.68 6.97
N GLN A 257 -7.72 -3.80 7.77
CA GLN A 257 -7.89 -4.03 9.21
C GLN A 257 -8.78 -5.25 9.48
N ASN A 258 -9.88 -5.41 8.74
CA ASN A 258 -10.76 -6.57 8.85
C ASN A 258 -10.05 -7.86 8.44
N ALA A 259 -9.34 -7.84 7.31
CA ALA A 259 -8.54 -8.98 6.86
C ALA A 259 -7.46 -9.35 7.89
N ARG A 260 -6.77 -8.37 8.47
CA ARG A 260 -5.79 -8.57 9.56
C ARG A 260 -6.42 -9.24 10.77
N LEU A 261 -7.59 -8.76 11.22
CA LEU A 261 -8.31 -9.35 12.36
C LEU A 261 -8.72 -10.80 12.10
N LEU A 262 -9.04 -11.16 10.84
CA LEU A 262 -9.29 -12.55 10.49
C LEU A 262 -8.00 -13.38 10.53
N VAL A 263 -6.92 -12.88 9.90
CA VAL A 263 -5.61 -13.54 9.86
C VAL A 263 -5.05 -13.77 11.27
N GLU A 264 -5.20 -12.83 12.20
CA GLU A 264 -4.79 -12.98 13.61
C GLU A 264 -5.48 -14.13 14.34
N LYS A 265 -6.70 -14.51 13.92
CA LYS A 265 -7.44 -15.60 14.56
C LYS A 265 -7.00 -16.98 14.06
N ILE A 266 -6.40 -17.05 12.88
CA ILE A 266 -6.06 -18.32 12.19
C ILE A 266 -4.56 -18.51 11.98
N GLY A 267 -3.75 -17.49 12.27
CA GLY A 267 -2.31 -17.49 12.05
C GLY A 267 -1.68 -16.23 12.65
N LYS A 268 -0.52 -15.83 12.11
CA LYS A 268 0.24 -14.67 12.60
C LYS A 268 0.47 -13.67 11.47
N PRO A 269 -0.09 -12.44 11.54
CA PRO A 269 0.35 -11.37 10.65
C PRO A 269 1.79 -10.97 11.00
N LEU A 270 2.61 -10.75 9.98
CA LEU A 270 4.03 -10.44 10.10
C LEU A 270 4.29 -8.97 9.78
N GLU A 271 3.70 -8.46 8.69
CA GLU A 271 3.80 -7.07 8.26
C GLU A 271 2.52 -6.70 7.51
N LEU A 272 2.08 -5.45 7.67
CA LEU A 272 0.89 -4.91 7.01
C LEU A 272 1.29 -3.65 6.24
N ASP A 273 1.10 -3.68 4.93
CA ASP A 273 1.20 -2.50 4.07
C ASP A 273 -0.21 -2.08 3.60
N THR A 274 -0.26 -0.95 2.91
CA THR A 274 -1.45 -0.22 2.44
C THR A 274 -2.60 -1.11 1.98
N ASP A 275 -2.29 -2.14 1.19
CA ASP A 275 -3.21 -3.02 0.48
C ASP A 275 -2.96 -4.52 0.72
N GLY A 276 -1.94 -4.88 1.51
CA GLY A 276 -1.48 -6.25 1.65
C GLY A 276 -1.04 -6.65 3.05
N ILE A 277 -1.18 -7.94 3.34
CA ILE A 277 -0.80 -8.56 4.61
C ILE A 277 0.18 -9.68 4.32
N TRP A 278 1.37 -9.58 4.89
CA TRP A 278 2.29 -10.70 5.04
C TRP A 278 1.87 -11.49 6.27
N CYS A 279 1.68 -12.81 6.12
CA CYS A 279 1.26 -13.65 7.23
C CYS A 279 1.91 -15.03 7.19
N ALA A 280 2.05 -15.62 8.37
CA ALA A 280 2.39 -17.02 8.58
C ALA A 280 1.11 -17.78 9.00
N LEU A 281 0.67 -18.72 8.15
CA LEU A 281 -0.41 -19.65 8.47
C LEU A 281 0.17 -21.01 8.91
N PRO A 282 -0.56 -21.83 9.68
CA PRO A 282 -0.13 -23.17 10.04
C PRO A 282 0.16 -24.03 8.79
N GLY A 283 1.21 -24.85 8.81
CA GLY A 283 1.58 -25.79 7.74
C GLY A 283 0.45 -26.70 7.25
N SER A 284 -0.47 -27.04 8.15
CA SER A 284 -1.63 -27.89 7.88
C SER A 284 -2.86 -27.13 7.35
N PHE A 285 -2.79 -25.80 7.22
CA PHE A 285 -3.90 -24.97 6.76
C PHE A 285 -4.36 -25.36 5.34
N PRO A 286 -5.67 -25.23 4.99
CA PRO A 286 -6.13 -25.46 3.63
C PRO A 286 -5.51 -24.45 2.65
N GLU A 287 -4.90 -24.93 1.57
CA GLU A 287 -4.23 -24.10 0.56
C GLU A 287 -4.97 -24.14 -0.77
N ASN A 288 -4.41 -24.85 -1.76
CA ASN A 288 -4.87 -24.83 -3.14
C ASN A 288 -5.73 -26.05 -3.46
N TYR A 289 -6.86 -25.82 -4.11
CA TYR A 289 -7.79 -26.87 -4.55
C TYR A 289 -8.18 -26.65 -6.00
N THR A 290 -8.56 -27.72 -6.70
CA THR A 290 -9.06 -27.64 -8.07
C THR A 290 -10.44 -28.25 -8.17
N PHE A 291 -11.42 -27.43 -8.50
CA PHE A 291 -12.74 -27.88 -8.91
C PHE A 291 -12.70 -28.36 -10.36
N LYS A 292 -13.11 -29.60 -10.55
CA LYS A 292 -13.30 -30.25 -11.85
C LYS A 292 -14.73 -29.95 -12.29
N THR A 293 -14.92 -29.67 -13.58
CA THR A 293 -16.26 -29.50 -14.14
C THR A 293 -16.63 -30.68 -15.03
N LYS A 294 -17.92 -30.74 -15.43
CA LYS A 294 -18.42 -31.67 -16.45
C LYS A 294 -17.66 -31.56 -17.78
N ASP A 295 -17.07 -30.40 -18.07
CA ASP A 295 -16.14 -30.19 -19.19
C ASP A 295 -14.68 -30.42 -18.71
N PRO A 296 -13.99 -31.48 -19.17
CA PRO A 296 -12.63 -31.79 -18.73
C PRO A 296 -11.60 -30.68 -18.98
N LYS A 297 -11.87 -29.78 -19.95
CA LYS A 297 -10.99 -28.66 -20.30
C LYS A 297 -11.16 -27.46 -19.37
N LYS A 298 -12.28 -27.37 -18.64
CA LYS A 298 -12.57 -26.29 -17.70
C LYS A 298 -12.32 -26.76 -16.27
N LYS A 299 -11.23 -26.27 -15.69
CA LYS A 299 -10.87 -26.47 -14.28
C LYS A 299 -10.82 -25.12 -13.59
N LEU A 300 -11.30 -25.06 -12.35
CA LEU A 300 -11.22 -23.87 -11.52
C LEU A 300 -10.28 -24.15 -10.35
N ALA A 301 -9.08 -23.56 -10.42
CA ALA A 301 -8.14 -23.57 -9.31
C ALA A 301 -8.49 -22.44 -8.33
N ILE A 302 -8.52 -22.77 -7.05
CA ILE A 302 -8.74 -21.81 -5.97
C ILE A 302 -7.60 -21.90 -4.96
N SER A 303 -7.32 -20.78 -4.31
CA SER A 303 -6.54 -20.72 -3.08
C SER A 303 -7.49 -20.36 -1.94
N TYR A 304 -7.66 -21.26 -0.97
CA TYR A 304 -8.60 -21.09 0.13
C TYR A 304 -8.32 -19.83 0.98
N PRO A 305 -7.05 -19.50 1.35
CA PRO A 305 -6.75 -18.24 2.05
C PRO A 305 -7.18 -16.99 1.27
N CYS A 306 -7.11 -17.02 -0.05
CA CYS A 306 -7.56 -15.93 -0.90
C CYS A 306 -9.10 -15.86 -0.96
N VAL A 307 -9.75 -17.00 -1.25
CA VAL A 307 -11.21 -17.07 -1.39
C VAL A 307 -11.92 -16.72 -0.08
N MET A 308 -11.40 -17.13 1.08
CA MET A 308 -12.02 -16.79 2.37
C MET A 308 -12.08 -15.27 2.59
N LEU A 309 -11.01 -14.54 2.22
CA LEU A 309 -10.97 -13.08 2.33
C LEU A 309 -11.88 -12.43 1.30
N ASN A 310 -11.92 -12.95 0.06
CA ASN A 310 -12.81 -12.44 -0.98
C ASN A 310 -14.29 -12.58 -0.61
N VAL A 311 -14.66 -13.68 0.06
CA VAL A 311 -16.02 -13.85 0.59
C VAL A 311 -16.32 -12.83 1.70
N ASP A 312 -15.38 -12.57 2.61
CA ASP A 312 -15.55 -11.56 3.66
C ASP A 312 -15.69 -10.14 3.08
N VAL A 313 -14.82 -9.78 2.13
CA VAL A 313 -14.91 -8.50 1.40
C VAL A 313 -16.23 -8.37 0.67
N ALA A 314 -16.66 -9.40 -0.08
CA ALA A 314 -17.93 -9.35 -0.80
C ALA A 314 -19.12 -9.14 0.16
N ARG A 315 -19.11 -9.77 1.34
CA ARG A 315 -20.17 -9.58 2.35
C ARG A 315 -20.20 -8.17 2.94
N ASN A 316 -19.04 -7.59 3.17
CA ASN A 316 -18.90 -6.34 3.93
C ASN A 316 -18.78 -5.09 3.04
N ASN A 317 -18.44 -5.24 1.77
CA ASN A 317 -18.06 -4.13 0.89
C ASN A 317 -18.83 -4.06 -0.43
N THR A 318 -19.76 -4.99 -0.71
CA THR A 318 -20.62 -4.90 -1.89
C THR A 318 -21.49 -3.65 -1.84
N ASN A 319 -21.61 -2.98 -2.98
CA ASN A 319 -22.48 -1.84 -3.16
C ASN A 319 -23.79 -2.25 -3.84
N ASP A 320 -24.83 -2.52 -3.05
CA ASP A 320 -26.18 -2.85 -3.54
C ASP A 320 -26.98 -1.63 -4.02
N GLN A 321 -26.40 -0.43 -3.95
CA GLN A 321 -27.03 0.83 -4.36
C GLN A 321 -26.53 1.30 -5.73
N TYR A 322 -25.73 0.52 -6.44
CA TYR A 322 -25.13 0.93 -7.71
C TYR A 322 -26.20 1.15 -8.78
N GLN A 323 -26.27 2.35 -9.35
CA GLN A 323 -27.25 2.67 -10.38
C GLN A 323 -26.59 3.02 -11.72
N THR A 324 -27.16 2.46 -12.79
CA THR A 324 -26.76 2.72 -14.18
C THR A 324 -27.95 3.22 -14.98
N LEU A 325 -27.69 4.18 -15.86
CA LEU A 325 -28.71 4.74 -16.73
C LEU A 325 -29.05 3.72 -17.83
N LYS A 326 -30.30 3.24 -17.86
CA LYS A 326 -30.78 2.27 -18.86
C LYS A 326 -31.42 2.97 -20.06
N ASP A 327 -32.19 4.03 -19.81
CA ASP A 327 -32.84 4.82 -20.85
C ASP A 327 -32.47 6.30 -20.69
N PRO A 328 -31.63 6.85 -21.59
CA PRO A 328 -31.24 8.27 -21.55
C PRO A 328 -32.39 9.24 -21.80
N ILE A 329 -33.42 8.85 -22.57
CA ILE A 329 -34.54 9.72 -22.95
C ILE A 329 -35.48 9.86 -21.75
N ASN A 330 -35.92 8.73 -21.19
CA ASN A 330 -36.83 8.71 -20.05
C ASN A 330 -36.10 8.84 -18.69
N LYS A 331 -34.77 8.94 -18.71
CA LYS A 331 -33.90 9.01 -17.52
C LYS A 331 -34.16 7.88 -16.52
N THR A 332 -34.34 6.66 -17.02
CA THR A 332 -34.61 5.49 -16.16
C THR A 332 -33.31 4.80 -15.75
N TYR A 333 -33.21 4.41 -14.48
CA TYR A 333 -32.03 3.79 -13.90
C TYR A 333 -32.33 2.38 -13.40
N THR A 334 -31.36 1.48 -13.57
CA THR A 334 -31.38 0.13 -12.98
C THR A 334 -30.42 0.06 -11.81
N THR A 335 -30.86 -0.57 -10.71
CA THR A 335 -30.01 -0.82 -9.53
C THR A 335 -29.47 -2.25 -9.60
N HIS A 336 -28.20 -2.43 -9.28
CA HIS A 336 -27.55 -3.73 -9.14
C HIS A 336 -26.46 -3.68 -8.07
N SER A 337 -25.99 -4.85 -7.67
CA SER A 337 -24.86 -5.00 -6.75
C SER A 337 -23.54 -4.95 -7.53
N GLU A 338 -22.60 -4.16 -7.07
CA GLU A 338 -21.24 -4.08 -7.62
C GLU A 338 -20.22 -4.34 -6.50
N CYS A 339 -19.26 -5.23 -6.76
CA CYS A 339 -18.05 -5.39 -5.95
C CYS A 339 -16.93 -5.88 -6.86
N SER A 340 -15.87 -5.09 -6.99
CA SER A 340 -14.69 -5.44 -7.79
C SER A 340 -13.42 -5.55 -6.95
N ILE A 341 -13.56 -5.57 -5.62
CA ILE A 341 -12.45 -5.64 -4.67
C ILE A 341 -12.16 -7.12 -4.43
N GLU A 342 -10.96 -7.54 -4.82
CA GLU A 342 -10.52 -8.92 -4.68
C GLU A 342 -9.07 -8.93 -4.18
N PHE A 343 -8.82 -9.77 -3.18
CA PHE A 343 -7.50 -10.25 -2.82
C PHE A 343 -6.95 -11.16 -3.93
N GLU A 344 -5.65 -11.02 -4.15
CA GLU A 344 -4.76 -11.97 -4.79
C GLU A 344 -3.86 -12.56 -3.69
N VAL A 345 -3.29 -13.73 -3.98
CA VAL A 345 -2.38 -14.43 -3.08
C VAL A 345 -1.09 -14.73 -3.82
N ASP A 346 0.02 -14.40 -3.19
CA ASP A 346 1.35 -14.80 -3.61
C ASP A 346 2.00 -15.67 -2.53
N GLY A 347 2.73 -16.70 -2.96
CA GLY A 347 3.33 -17.72 -2.11
C GLY A 347 2.75 -19.13 -2.33
N PRO A 348 3.05 -20.10 -1.45
CA PRO A 348 3.84 -19.92 -0.23
C PRO A 348 5.31 -19.60 -0.52
N TYR A 349 5.96 -18.89 0.40
CA TYR A 349 7.38 -18.54 0.34
C TYR A 349 8.19 -19.35 1.35
N LYS A 350 9.46 -19.57 1.02
CA LYS A 350 10.41 -20.30 1.85
C LYS A 350 10.76 -19.57 3.14
N ALA A 351 11.01 -18.27 3.03
CA ALA A 351 11.50 -17.47 4.14
C ALA A 351 11.14 -15.99 3.96
N MET A 352 10.90 -15.34 5.09
CA MET A 352 10.74 -13.89 5.20
C MET A 352 11.60 -13.39 6.35
N ILE A 353 12.37 -12.32 6.11
CA ILE A 353 13.26 -11.70 7.09
C ILE A 353 12.78 -10.28 7.35
N LEU A 354 12.47 -9.99 8.62
CA LEU A 354 11.99 -8.70 9.12
C LEU A 354 13.01 -8.13 10.11
N PRO A 355 13.48 -6.89 9.94
CA PRO A 355 14.38 -6.26 10.89
C PRO A 355 13.63 -5.75 12.12
N ALA A 356 14.26 -5.83 13.29
CA ALA A 356 13.78 -5.23 14.52
C ALA A 356 14.32 -3.80 14.71
N SER A 357 13.58 -2.96 15.42
CA SER A 357 14.06 -1.63 15.83
C SER A 357 15.10 -1.73 16.92
N LYS A 358 15.92 -0.68 17.05
CA LYS A 358 16.80 -0.47 18.20
C LYS A 358 16.03 -0.02 19.44
N GLU A 359 14.89 0.62 19.24
CA GLU A 359 14.02 1.12 20.31
C GLU A 359 12.97 0.07 20.67
N GLU A 360 12.84 -0.19 21.97
CA GLU A 360 11.86 -1.15 22.49
C GLU A 360 10.44 -0.73 22.12
N GLY A 361 9.62 -1.70 21.70
CA GLY A 361 8.23 -1.49 21.32
C GLY A 361 8.01 -0.78 19.98
N ILE A 362 9.07 -0.40 19.25
CA ILE A 362 8.97 0.20 17.92
C ILE A 362 9.21 -0.85 16.84
N LEU A 363 8.30 -0.95 15.88
CA LEU A 363 8.47 -1.82 14.71
C LEU A 363 9.01 -1.02 13.52
N ILE A 364 9.93 -1.63 12.77
CA ILE A 364 10.42 -1.07 11.51
C ILE A 364 9.49 -1.50 10.39
N LYS A 365 8.64 -0.57 9.94
CA LYS A 365 7.72 -0.82 8.82
C LYS A 365 8.43 -0.74 7.47
N LYS A 366 7.87 -1.43 6.47
CA LYS A 366 8.27 -1.38 5.05
C LYS A 366 9.71 -1.80 4.78
N ARG A 367 10.28 -2.68 5.62
CA ARG A 367 11.60 -3.28 5.40
C ARG A 367 11.52 -4.78 5.57
N TYR A 368 11.75 -5.54 4.51
CA TYR A 368 11.72 -6.99 4.55
C TYR A 368 12.38 -7.59 3.30
N ALA A 369 12.85 -8.83 3.44
CA ALA A 369 13.38 -9.66 2.37
C ALA A 369 12.61 -10.99 2.33
N VAL A 370 12.20 -11.42 1.14
CA VAL A 370 11.39 -12.62 0.93
C VAL A 370 12.05 -13.52 -0.10
N PHE A 371 12.05 -14.82 0.15
CA PHE A 371 12.72 -15.82 -0.69
C PHE A 371 11.73 -16.87 -1.20
N ASN A 372 11.87 -17.22 -2.47
CA ASN A 372 11.15 -18.33 -3.10
C ASN A 372 11.67 -19.68 -2.58
N ASP A 373 10.91 -20.76 -2.85
CA ASP A 373 11.28 -22.14 -2.50
C ASP A 373 12.62 -22.61 -3.09
N ASP A 374 12.94 -22.13 -4.31
CA ASP A 374 14.22 -22.37 -4.97
C ASP A 374 15.40 -21.59 -4.34
N GLY A 375 15.14 -20.76 -3.32
CA GLY A 375 16.13 -19.92 -2.64
C GLY A 375 16.41 -18.59 -3.32
N THR A 376 15.78 -18.29 -4.47
CA THR A 376 15.95 -17.00 -5.13
C THR A 376 15.24 -15.88 -4.36
N LEU A 377 15.78 -14.66 -4.44
CA LEU A 377 15.19 -13.48 -3.82
C LEU A 377 13.92 -13.09 -4.58
N ALA A 378 12.76 -13.25 -3.92
CA ALA A 378 11.46 -12.90 -4.48
C ALA A 378 11.22 -11.39 -4.38
N GLU A 379 11.42 -10.81 -3.20
CA GLU A 379 11.15 -9.41 -2.95
C GLU A 379 12.10 -8.81 -1.89
N LEU A 380 12.49 -7.55 -2.10
CA LEU A 380 13.35 -6.80 -1.19
C LEU A 380 12.86 -5.36 -1.09
N LYS A 381 12.40 -4.96 0.10
CA LYS A 381 11.79 -3.65 0.35
C LYS A 381 12.53 -2.85 1.40
N GLY A 382 12.57 -1.53 1.16
CA GLY A 382 12.98 -0.52 2.14
C GLY A 382 14.46 -0.45 2.51
N PHE A 383 15.23 -1.53 2.29
CA PHE A 383 16.67 -1.60 2.55
C PHE A 383 17.49 -0.64 1.67
N GLU A 384 18.62 -0.20 2.22
CA GLU A 384 19.56 0.77 1.68
C GLU A 384 20.13 0.36 0.31
N ILE A 385 20.28 -0.94 0.06
CA ILE A 385 20.65 -1.50 -1.26
C ILE A 385 19.76 -1.01 -2.40
N LYS A 386 18.46 -0.79 -2.17
CA LYS A 386 17.52 -0.26 -3.18
C LYS A 386 17.48 1.26 -3.25
N ARG A 387 18.08 1.98 -2.30
CA ARG A 387 18.04 3.44 -2.21
C ARG A 387 19.24 4.08 -2.93
N ARG A 388 19.01 5.23 -3.58
CA ARG A 388 20.10 6.04 -4.16
C ARG A 388 20.81 6.83 -3.06
N GLY A 389 22.13 6.96 -3.14
CA GLY A 389 22.92 7.80 -2.22
C GLY A 389 23.38 7.16 -0.90
N GLU A 390 22.85 6.00 -0.50
CA GLU A 390 23.27 5.35 0.76
C GLU A 390 24.71 4.83 0.72
N LEU A 391 25.32 4.70 1.90
CA LEU A 391 26.70 4.26 2.10
C LEU A 391 26.97 2.92 1.39
N LYS A 392 27.93 2.91 0.47
CA LYS A 392 28.23 1.75 -0.39
C LYS A 392 28.56 0.49 0.42
N LEU A 393 29.24 0.64 1.55
CA LEU A 393 29.56 -0.46 2.47
C LEU A 393 28.30 -1.17 2.97
N ILE A 394 27.27 -0.43 3.37
CA ILE A 394 26.00 -1.00 3.84
C ILE A 394 25.29 -1.75 2.72
N LYS A 395 25.36 -1.25 1.48
CA LYS A 395 24.79 -1.95 0.33
C LYS A 395 25.48 -3.29 0.09
N VAL A 396 26.81 -3.31 0.12
CA VAL A 396 27.61 -4.54 -0.05
C VAL A 396 27.31 -5.54 1.08
N PHE A 397 27.24 -5.06 2.32
CA PHE A 397 26.85 -5.86 3.48
C PHE A 397 25.49 -6.53 3.29
N GLN A 398 24.48 -5.77 2.84
CA GLN A 398 23.13 -6.26 2.62
C GLN A 398 23.05 -7.27 1.47
N VAL A 399 23.80 -7.07 0.39
CA VAL A 399 23.92 -8.04 -0.72
C VAL A 399 24.40 -9.38 -0.16
N LEU A 400 25.55 -9.38 0.53
CA LEU A 400 26.20 -10.60 0.97
C LEU A 400 25.41 -11.35 2.06
N SER A 401 24.70 -10.61 2.92
CA SER A 401 23.80 -11.19 3.91
C SER A 401 22.56 -11.85 3.28
N SER A 402 22.15 -11.43 2.08
CA SER A 402 20.98 -11.96 1.37
C SER A 402 21.25 -13.29 0.65
N PHE A 403 22.52 -13.64 0.43
CA PHE A 403 22.95 -14.84 -0.31
C PHE A 403 23.41 -16.00 0.59
N VAL A 404 23.24 -15.90 1.91
CA VAL A 404 23.59 -16.99 2.83
C VAL A 404 22.53 -18.09 2.67
N GLU A 405 22.93 -19.25 2.14
CA GLU A 405 22.11 -20.47 2.17
C GLU A 405 21.59 -20.70 3.59
N TYR A 406 20.27 -20.66 3.76
CA TYR A 406 19.56 -20.71 5.04
C TYR A 406 19.29 -22.17 5.45
N PRO A 407 20.09 -22.80 6.34
CA PRO A 407 19.71 -24.06 6.96
C PRO A 407 18.88 -23.75 8.22
N THR A 408 18.26 -24.78 8.80
CA THR A 408 17.41 -24.71 10.00
C THR A 408 18.00 -23.88 11.16
N TYR A 409 17.14 -23.19 11.91
CA TYR A 409 17.50 -22.52 13.17
C TYR A 409 18.05 -23.57 14.17
N PRO A 410 19.17 -23.36 14.90
CA PRO A 410 19.90 -22.11 15.16
C PRO A 410 21.11 -21.83 14.24
N PHE A 411 21.37 -22.63 13.20
CA PHE A 411 22.54 -22.43 12.30
C PHE A 411 22.48 -21.11 11.50
N LEU A 412 21.31 -20.50 11.40
CA LEU A 412 21.09 -19.17 10.84
C LEU A 412 21.84 -18.06 11.57
N SER A 413 21.84 -18.06 12.91
CA SER A 413 22.48 -16.99 13.68
C SER A 413 24.00 -17.07 13.60
N SER A 414 24.57 -18.28 13.57
CA SER A 414 26.02 -18.49 13.56
C SER A 414 26.68 -18.07 12.23
N LYS A 415 26.08 -18.39 11.07
CA LYS A 415 26.61 -17.95 9.76
C LYS A 415 26.50 -16.43 9.56
N SER A 416 25.37 -15.83 9.95
CA SER A 416 25.22 -14.36 9.91
C SER A 416 26.19 -13.66 10.86
N CYS A 417 26.41 -14.20 12.06
CA CYS A 417 27.43 -13.70 12.99
C CYS A 417 28.85 -13.82 12.43
N PHE A 418 29.20 -14.93 11.78
CA PHE A 418 30.52 -15.08 11.16
C PHE A 418 30.78 -14.01 10.10
N PHE A 419 29.79 -13.73 9.26
CA PHE A 419 29.90 -12.73 8.22
C PHE A 419 29.96 -11.30 8.79
N PHE A 420 29.18 -11.03 9.85
CA PHE A 420 29.25 -9.77 10.58
C PHE A 420 30.65 -9.56 11.20
N SER A 421 31.21 -10.60 11.83
CA SER A 421 32.56 -10.60 12.37
C SER A 421 33.63 -10.38 11.30
N TYR A 422 33.47 -10.98 10.11
CA TYR A 422 34.40 -10.77 8.99
C TYR A 422 34.42 -9.31 8.53
N ILE A 423 33.26 -8.70 8.29
CA ILE A 423 33.19 -7.29 7.87
C ILE A 423 33.68 -6.35 8.98
N LEU A 424 33.35 -6.63 10.24
CA LEU A 424 33.92 -5.90 11.37
C LEU A 424 35.45 -6.01 11.40
N SER A 425 36.01 -7.20 11.14
CA SER A 425 37.46 -7.40 11.12
C SER A 425 38.14 -6.62 10.00
N GLU A 426 37.53 -6.53 8.82
CA GLU A 426 38.03 -5.76 7.67
C GLU A 426 37.97 -4.25 7.94
N ILE A 427 36.88 -3.77 8.57
CA ILE A 427 36.75 -2.36 8.99
C ILE A 427 37.80 -2.03 10.05
N VAL A 428 37.94 -2.87 11.08
CA VAL A 428 38.93 -2.68 12.15
C VAL A 428 40.35 -2.70 11.59
N SER A 429 40.65 -3.64 10.68
CA SER A 429 41.98 -3.73 10.04
C SER A 429 42.26 -2.51 9.16
N SER A 430 41.28 -2.04 8.40
CA SER A 430 41.42 -0.84 7.55
C SER A 430 41.56 0.45 8.38
N VAL A 431 40.85 0.56 9.50
CA VAL A 431 40.96 1.69 10.43
C VAL A 431 42.30 1.68 11.17
N ILE A 432 42.80 0.50 11.58
CA ILE A 432 44.13 0.34 12.20
C ILE A 432 45.23 0.75 11.20
N VAL A 433 45.12 0.37 9.92
CA VAL A 433 46.06 0.78 8.86
C VAL A 433 46.02 2.30 8.61
N SER A 434 44.84 2.93 8.64
CA SER A 434 44.73 4.39 8.52
C SER A 434 45.26 5.16 9.74
N ILE A 435 45.15 4.61 10.96
CA ILE A 435 45.73 5.21 12.17
C ILE A 435 47.27 5.15 12.15
N HIS A 436 47.87 4.13 11.52
CA HIS A 436 49.33 4.03 11.35
C HIS A 436 49.92 4.96 10.26
N LEU A 437 49.09 5.62 9.45
CA LEU A 437 49.53 6.51 8.38
C LEU A 437 49.33 8.01 8.66
N SER A 438 48.91 8.39 9.88
CA SER A 438 48.73 9.78 10.30
C SER A 438 49.65 10.13 11.48
N PRO A 439 50.66 11.02 11.35
CA PRO A 439 51.44 11.49 12.49
C PRO A 439 50.65 12.62 13.18
N ILE A 440 49.81 12.28 14.17
CA ILE A 440 49.18 13.28 15.03
C ILE A 440 49.41 12.93 16.51
N ALA A 441 50.32 13.71 17.08
CA ALA A 441 50.53 14.10 18.47
C ALA A 441 49.77 13.33 19.56
N VAL A 442 50.55 12.63 20.37
CA VAL A 442 50.21 12.17 21.72
C VAL A 442 49.70 13.34 22.56
N LYS A 443 48.44 13.29 23.01
CA LYS A 443 48.02 13.86 24.29
C LYS A 443 47.29 12.77 25.09
N LYS A 444 47.96 12.31 26.14
CA LYS A 444 47.40 11.48 27.22
C LYS A 444 46.09 12.09 27.73
N LYS A 445 45.03 11.28 27.84
CA LYS A 445 44.33 11.06 29.12
C LYS A 445 43.29 9.92 29.09
N GLU A 446 43.36 9.17 30.19
CA GLU A 446 42.34 8.39 30.90
C GLU A 446 41.80 7.09 30.26
N GLN A 447 42.32 5.99 30.83
CA GLN A 447 41.83 4.62 30.80
C GLN A 447 40.46 4.48 31.46
N TYR A 448 39.59 3.65 30.89
CA TYR A 448 38.68 2.78 31.66
C TYR A 448 38.63 1.38 31.02
N PRO A 449 38.53 0.31 31.84
CA PRO A 449 38.87 -1.06 31.43
C PRO A 449 37.72 -1.77 30.70
N ALA A 450 38.09 -2.60 29.73
CA ALA A 450 37.22 -3.61 29.14
C ALA A 450 36.94 -4.70 30.17
N LEU A 451 35.66 -4.94 30.47
CA LEU A 451 35.20 -6.17 31.11
C LEU A 451 35.05 -7.23 30.02
N MET A 452 35.97 -8.20 29.99
CA MET A 452 35.72 -9.51 29.38
C MET A 452 34.83 -10.31 30.32
N LEU A 453 33.74 -10.87 29.79
CA LEU A 453 33.09 -12.04 30.36
C LEU A 453 32.92 -13.06 29.22
N PHE A 454 33.31 -14.29 29.55
CA PHE A 454 33.29 -15.50 28.74
C PHE A 454 31.90 -15.89 28.25
#